data_AF-A0A671EIL4-F1
#
_entry.id   AF-A0A671EIL4-F1
#
_cell.length_a   1.000
_cell.length_b   1.000
_cell.length_c   1.000
_cell.angle_alpha   90.00
_cell.angle_beta   90.00
_cell.angle_gamma   90.00
#
_symmetry.space_group_name_H-M   'P 1'
#
loop_
_entity.id
_entity.type
_entity.pdbx_description
1 polymer ?
#
loop_
_entity_poly.entity_id
_entity_poly.type
_entity_poly.pdbx_seq_one_letter_code
_entity_poly.pdbx_strand_id
1 'polypeptide(L)' 'MSKVRDENDTVMDEARVLIDLVIGKGCPACQKIIQHLCEEDPELAHKLRLR' A
#
# COMPACT_ATOMS: atom_id res chain seq x y z
N MET A 1 20.94 -14.59 18.55
CA MET A 1 20.94 -13.12 18.52
C MET A 1 19.77 -12.65 17.65
N SER A 2 18.61 -12.44 18.25
CA SER A 2 17.45 -11.88 17.55
C SER A 2 17.49 -10.37 17.70
N LYS A 3 17.79 -9.66 16.61
CA LYS A 3 17.83 -8.20 16.57
C LYS A 3 17.33 -7.74 15.21
N VAL A 4 16.10 -8.15 14.86
CA VAL A 4 15.36 -7.49 13.79
C VAL A 4 14.69 -6.31 14.49
N ARG A 5 15.32 -5.16 14.29
CA ARG A 5 14.96 -3.87 14.84
C ARG A 5 13.51 -3.54 14.50
N ASP A 6 12.65 -3.46 15.52
CA ASP A 6 11.53 -2.55 15.57
C ASP A 6 12.06 -1.13 15.35
N GLU A 7 12.14 -0.65 14.11
CA GLU A 7 12.63 0.71 13.84
C GLU A 7 11.77 1.49 12.83
N ASN A 8 10.57 1.00 12.49
CA ASN A 8 9.67 1.81 11.66
C ASN A 8 8.19 1.46 11.92
N ASP A 9 7.71 1.62 13.15
CA ASP A 9 6.26 1.61 13.47
C ASP A 9 5.61 2.92 13.00
N THR A 10 5.84 3.27 11.73
CA THR A 10 5.34 4.47 11.08
C THR A 10 4.40 4.05 9.97
N VAL A 11 3.43 4.91 9.66
CA VAL A 11 2.44 4.74 8.58
C VAL A 11 3.07 4.25 7.26
N MET A 12 4.35 4.54 7.03
CA MET A 12 5.11 4.03 5.88
C MET A 12 5.30 2.50 5.86
N ASP A 13 5.62 1.86 6.99
CA ASP A 13 5.78 0.39 7.04
C ASP A 13 4.42 -0.29 6.95
N GLU A 14 3.38 0.28 7.57
CA GLU A 14 2.02 -0.22 7.41
C GLU A 14 1.59 -0.18 5.93
N ALA A 15 1.85 0.93 5.24
CA ALA A 15 1.59 1.06 3.82
C ALA A 15 2.40 0.04 3.00
N ARG A 16 3.67 -0.18 3.35
CA ARG A 16 4.52 -1.18 2.69
C ARG A 16 3.99 -2.60 2.86
N VAL A 17 3.66 -2.99 4.09
CA VAL A 17 3.09 -4.31 4.40
C VAL A 17 1.76 -4.51 3.68
N LEU A 18 0.91 -3.48 3.63
CA LEU A 18 -0.35 -3.52 2.90
C LEU A 18 -0.14 -3.77 1.40
N ILE A 19 0.77 -3.02 0.77
CA ILE A 19 1.09 -3.19 -0.65
C ILE A 19 1.68 -4.57 -0.94
N ASP A 20 2.63 -5.04 -0.14
CA ASP A 20 3.22 -6.37 -0.28
C ASP A 20 2.16 -7.48 -0.18
N LEU A 21 1.23 -7.36 0.79
CA LEU A 21 0.12 -8.30 0.95
C LEU A 21 -0.82 -8.29 -0.27
N VAL A 22 -1.10 -7.11 -0.82
CA VAL A 22 -2.00 -6.95 -1.97
C VAL A 22 -1.36 -7.50 -3.25
N ILE A 23 -0.07 -7.27 -3.45
CA ILE A 23 0.70 -7.88 -4.55
C ILE A 23 0.68 -9.41 -4.43
N GLY A 24 0.87 -9.95 -3.22
CA GLY A 24 0.80 -11.39 -2.97
C GLY A 24 -0.56 -12.03 -3.28
N LYS A 25 -1.65 -11.25 -3.26
CA LYS A 25 -3.01 -11.70 -3.63
C LYS A 25 -3.30 -11.62 -5.13
N GLY A 26 -2.42 -10.96 -5.90
CA GLY A 26 -2.49 -10.88 -7.36
C GLY A 26 -3.40 -9.79 -7.91
N CYS A 27 -3.52 -9.76 -9.24
CA CYS A 27 -4.12 -8.66 -10.01
C CYS A 27 -5.52 -8.20 -9.53
N PRO A 28 -6.47 -9.09 -9.15
CA PRO A 28 -7.79 -8.64 -8.71
C PRO A 28 -7.75 -7.81 -7.42
N ALA A 29 -6.83 -8.11 -6.51
CA ALA A 29 -6.67 -7.35 -5.27
C ALA A 29 -6.04 -5.98 -5.53
N CYS A 30 -5.04 -5.93 -6.42
CA CYS A 30 -4.42 -4.67 -6.83
C CYS A 30 -5.45 -3.72 -7.46
N GLN A 31 -6.32 -4.22 -8.36
CA GLN A 31 -7.37 -3.41 -8.98
C GLN A 31 -8.34 -2.82 -7.95
N LYS A 32 -8.74 -3.60 -6.94
CA LYS A 32 -9.60 -3.12 -5.85
C LYS A 32 -8.93 -2.02 -5.03
N ILE A 33 -7.65 -2.17 -4.70
CA ILE A 33 -6.93 -1.15 -3.93
C ILE A 33 -6.80 0.15 -4.72
N ILE A 34 -6.54 0.06 -6.03
CA ILE A 34 -6.43 1.23 -6.91
C ILE A 34 -7.78 1.94 -6.99
N GLN A 35 -8.87 1.20 -7.16
CA GLN A 35 -10.21 1.78 -7.18
C GLN A 35 -10.52 2.51 -5.87
N HIS A 36 -10.28 1.86 -4.73
CA HIS A 36 -10.52 2.44 -3.42
C HIS A 36 -9.64 3.68 -3.17
N LEU A 37 -8.36 3.63 -3.58
CA LEU A 37 -7.44 4.76 -3.48
C LEU A 37 -7.91 5.96 -4.31
N CYS A 38 -8.46 5.73 -5.50
CA CYS A 38 -9.03 6.79 -6.34
C CYS A 38 -10.26 7.46 -5.71
N GLU A 39 -11.01 6.74 -4.86
CA GLU A 39 -12.19 7.26 -4.16
C GLU A 39 -11.81 7.99 -2.86
N GLU A 40 -10.92 7.41 -2.06
CA GLU A 40 -10.52 7.94 -0.75
C GLU A 40 -9.49 9.07 -0.84
N ASP A 41 -8.53 8.97 -1.76
CA ASP A 41 -7.46 9.97 -1.93
C ASP A 41 -7.21 10.27 -3.43
N PRO A 42 -8.06 11.12 -4.04
CA PRO A 42 -7.92 11.48 -5.45
C PRO A 42 -6.64 12.27 -5.76
N GLU A 43 -6.07 12.98 -4.77
CA GLU A 43 -4.81 13.72 -4.96
C GLU A 43 -3.64 12.74 -5.09
N LEU A 44 -3.56 11.74 -4.20
CA LEU A 44 -2.56 10.69 -4.27
C LEU A 44 -2.75 9.83 -5.53
N ALA A 45 -3.98 9.48 -5.88
CA ALA A 45 -4.27 8.76 -7.13
C ALA A 45 -3.78 9.52 -8.37
N HIS A 46 -3.94 10.85 -8.39
CA HIS A 46 -3.43 11.71 -9.46
C HIS A 46 -1.89 11.72 -9.50
N LYS A 47 -1.23 11.85 -8.34
CA LYS A 47 0.24 11.79 -8.23
C LYS A 47 0.80 10.46 -8.74
N LEU A 48 0.08 9.37 -8.48
CA LEU A 48 0.44 8.02 -8.92
C LEU A 48 -0.02 7.69 -10.36
N ARG A 49 -0.67 8.63 -11.06
CA ARG A 49 -1.17 8.46 -12.43
C ARG A 49 -2.10 7.25 -12.59
N LEU A 50 -2.89 7.00 -11.56
CA LEU A 50 -3.92 5.94 -11.55
C LEU A 50 -5.25 6.44 -12.16
N ARG A 51 -5.33 7.74 -12.43
CA ARG A 51 -6.48 8.44 -13.01
C ARG A 51 -6.01 9.39 -14.12
#